data_AF-A0A957TUF5-F1
#
_entry.id   AF-A0A957TUF5-F1
#
_cell.length_a   1.000
_cell.length_b   1.000
_cell.length_c   1.000
_cell.angle_alpha   90.00
_cell.angle_beta   90.00
_cell.angle_gamma   90.00
#
_symmetry.space_group_name_H-M   'P 1'
#
loop_
_entity.id
_entity.type
_entity.pdbx_description
1 polymer ?
#
loop_
_entity_poly.entity_id
_entity_poly.type
_entity_poly.pdbx_seq_one_letter_code
_entity_poly.pdbx_strand_id
1 'polypeptide(L)' 'LIHENFDDSLEPWTWELLQGTPRVANGYITVPDRPGWGVEFNQAEAAKHPYGETNFLRLFEEGWETRRPG' A
#
# COMPACT_ATOMS: atom_id res chain seq x y z
N LEU A 1 -2.52 -18.69 -10.98
CA LEU A 1 -2.10 -17.29 -11.19
C LEU A 1 -2.84 -16.45 -10.16
N ILE A 2 -2.26 -15.38 -9.67
CA ILE A 2 -2.95 -14.41 -8.81
C ILE A 2 -4.12 -13.84 -9.61
N HIS A 3 -5.32 -13.96 -9.06
CA HIS A 3 -6.55 -13.49 -9.68
C HIS A 3 -6.90 -12.07 -9.25
N GLU A 4 -6.54 -11.69 -8.03
CA GLU A 4 -6.79 -10.36 -7.47
C GLU A 4 -5.56 -9.91 -6.67
N ASN A 5 -5.17 -8.66 -6.89
CA ASN A 5 -4.21 -7.90 -6.10
C ASN A 5 -4.65 -6.44 -6.17
N PHE A 6 -4.61 -5.73 -5.04
CA PHE A 6 -5.12 -4.36 -4.95
C PHE A 6 -3.99 -3.35 -4.75
N ASP A 7 -2.72 -3.77 -4.82
CA ASP A 7 -1.60 -2.89 -4.49
C ASP A 7 -1.43 -1.76 -5.52
N ASP A 8 -1.84 -2.00 -6.77
CA ASP A 8 -1.87 -0.99 -7.83
C ASP A 8 -2.95 0.09 -7.61
N SER A 9 -3.90 -0.14 -6.70
CA SER A 9 -4.89 0.85 -6.29
C SER A 9 -4.41 1.74 -5.13
N LEU A 10 -3.24 1.47 -4.56
CA LEU A 10 -2.67 2.30 -3.50
C LEU A 10 -2.23 3.68 -4.04
N GLU A 11 -2.06 4.65 -3.14
CA GLU A 11 -1.42 5.91 -3.53
C GLU A 11 0.03 5.64 -3.99
N PRO A 12 0.53 6.28 -5.06
CA PRO A 12 1.85 5.95 -5.61
C PRO A 12 3.00 5.98 -4.58
N TRP A 13 2.93 6.87 -3.59
CA TRP A 13 3.96 7.03 -2.56
C TRP A 13 4.05 5.84 -1.60
N THR A 14 3.03 4.97 -1.48
CA THR A 14 3.07 3.83 -0.55
C THR A 14 4.16 2.83 -0.92
N TRP A 15 4.52 2.77 -2.20
CA TRP A 15 5.59 1.91 -2.69
C TRP A 15 6.99 2.33 -2.23
N GLU A 16 7.14 3.59 -1.81
CA GLU A 16 8.39 4.12 -1.29
C GLU A 16 8.58 3.85 0.22
N LEU A 17 7.55 3.34 0.90
CA LEU A 17 7.60 3.02 2.34
C LEU A 17 8.41 1.76 2.65
N LEU A 18 8.25 0.71 1.83
CA LEU A 18 8.87 -0.60 2.06
C LEU A 18 9.68 -1.01 0.83
N GLN A 19 10.99 -0.75 0.89
CA GLN A 19 11.91 -1.09 -0.18
C GLN A 19 12.10 -2.61 -0.25
N GLY A 20 11.99 -3.18 -1.45
CA GLY A 20 12.09 -4.63 -1.68
C GLY A 20 10.75 -5.37 -1.66
N THR A 21 9.62 -4.66 -1.51
CA THR A 21 8.28 -5.28 -1.57
C THR A 21 8.09 -5.96 -2.94
N PRO A 22 7.82 -7.27 -2.98
CA PRO A 22 7.68 -7.99 -4.23
C PRO A 22 6.43 -7.52 -4.99
N ARG A 23 6.52 -7.52 -6.32
CA ARG A 23 5.43 -7.15 -7.22
C ARG A 23 4.84 -8.37 -7.88
N VAL A 24 3.57 -8.29 -8.27
CA VAL A 24 2.98 -9.31 -9.15
C VAL A 24 3.72 -9.29 -10.49
N ALA A 25 4.33 -10.41 -10.87
CA ALA A 25 4.98 -10.62 -12.15
C ALA A 25 4.43 -11.91 -12.78
N ASN A 26 3.85 -11.79 -13.98
CA ASN A 26 3.24 -12.92 -14.70
C ASN A 26 2.22 -13.71 -13.88
N GLY A 27 1.46 -13.03 -12.99
CA GLY A 27 0.48 -13.65 -12.11
C GLY A 27 1.08 -14.42 -10.92
N TYR A 28 2.30 -14.09 -10.51
CA TYR A 28 2.96 -14.63 -9.31
C TYR A 28 3.58 -13.50 -8.49
N ILE A 29 3.70 -13.67 -7.18
CA ILE A 29 4.52 -12.84 -6.29
C ILE A 29 5.72 -13.68 -5.87
N THR A 30 6.92 -13.12 -5.99
CA THR A 30 8.14 -13.80 -5.58
C THR A 30 8.30 -13.78 -4.06
N VAL A 31 8.77 -14.88 -3.49
CA VAL A 31 9.18 -14.91 -2.09
C VAL A 31 10.57 -14.28 -1.99
N PRO A 32 10.78 -13.24 -1.17
CA PRO A 32 12.10 -12.64 -0.99
C PRO A 32 13.11 -13.61 -0.40
N ASP A 33 14.39 -13.43 -0.73
CA ASP A 33 15.53 -14.21 -0.23
C ASP A 33 16.30 -13.50 0.91
N ARG A 34 15.86 -12.29 1.28
CA ARG A 34 16.40 -11.50 2.38
C ARG A 34 15.82 -11.92 3.73
N PRO A 35 16.55 -11.73 4.85
CA PRO A 35 16.06 -12.07 6.18
C PRO A 35 14.74 -11.39 6.57
N GLY A 36 13.96 -12.05 7.42
CA GLY A 36 12.71 -11.53 7.95
C GLY A 36 11.65 -11.36 6.85
N TRP A 37 11.02 -10.18 6.79
CA TRP A 37 10.03 -9.84 5.77
C TRP A 37 10.65 -9.52 4.40
N GLY A 38 11.99 -9.48 4.31
CA GLY A 38 12.70 -9.18 3.06
C GLY A 38 12.61 -7.74 2.59
N VAL A 39 12.08 -6.83 3.42
CA VAL A 39 11.89 -5.41 3.11
C VAL A 39 12.63 -4.50 4.11
N GLU A 40 12.85 -3.26 3.70
CA GLU A 40 13.42 -2.20 4.54
C GLU A 40 12.46 -1.01 4.64
N PHE A 41 12.22 -0.54 5.86
CA PHE A 41 11.27 0.54 6.13
C PHE A 41 11.90 1.92 5.98
N ASN A 42 11.36 2.72 5.07
CA ASN A 42 11.77 4.09 4.81
C ASN A 42 11.05 5.07 5.74
N GLN A 43 11.64 5.31 6.92
CA GLN A 43 11.09 6.22 7.92
C GLN A 43 10.99 7.67 7.42
N ALA A 44 11.91 8.10 6.53
CA ALA A 44 11.91 9.45 5.99
C ALA A 44 10.73 9.70 5.06
N GLU A 45 10.31 8.69 4.29
CA GLU A 45 9.08 8.77 3.49
C GLU A 45 7.85 8.74 4.39
N ALA A 46 7.79 7.81 5.35
CA ALA A 46 6.67 7.72 6.28
C ALA A 46 6.41 9.04 7.03
N ALA A 47 7.48 9.77 7.41
CA ALA A 47 7.38 11.07 8.07
C ALA A 47 6.70 12.16 7.22
N LYS A 48 6.66 12.03 5.89
CA LYS A 48 5.96 12.97 4.99
C LYS A 48 4.44 12.77 5.00
N HIS A 49 3.96 11.62 5.46
CA HIS A 49 2.56 11.21 5.42
C HIS A 49 2.06 10.90 6.84
N PRO A 50 1.94 11.91 7.71
CA PRO A 50 1.49 11.71 9.08
C PRO A 50 0.05 11.18 9.11
N TYR A 51 -0.30 10.55 10.23
CA TYR A 51 -1.65 10.09 10.48
C TYR A 51 -2.66 11.24 10.32
N GLY A 52 -3.72 11.00 9.54
CA GLY A 52 -4.87 11.90 9.43
C GLY A 52 -6.07 11.24 10.08
N GLU A 53 -6.66 11.88 11.09
CA GLU A 53 -7.83 11.37 11.82
C GLU A 53 -9.03 11.11 10.90
N THR A 54 -9.11 11.79 9.76
CA THR A 54 -10.16 11.65 8.76
C THR A 54 -9.79 10.71 7.60
N ASN A 55 -8.57 10.16 7.57
CA ASN A 55 -8.09 9.27 6.50
C ASN A 55 -8.51 7.82 6.78
N PHE A 56 -9.81 7.58 6.84
CA PHE A 56 -10.40 6.24 6.97
C PHE A 56 -11.57 6.08 6.00
N LEU A 57 -11.87 4.84 5.63
CA LEU A 57 -13.02 4.52 4.79
C LEU A 57 -14.30 4.64 5.62
N ARG A 58 -15.12 5.65 5.32
CA ARG A 58 -16.45 5.86 5.89
C ARG A 58 -17.48 4.90 5.29
N LEU A 59 -17.23 3.60 5.45
CA LEU A 59 -18.12 2.57 4.91
C LEU A 59 -19.57 2.85 5.33
N PHE A 60 -20.50 2.73 4.38
CA PHE A 60 -21.94 2.93 4.57
C PHE A 60 -22.42 4.40 4.70
N GLU A 61 -21.54 5.39 4.47
CA GLU A 61 -21.93 6.80 4.29
C GLU A 61 -21.96 7.17 2.79
N GLU A 62 -22.67 8.24 2.42
CA GLU A 62 -22.63 8.74 1.03
C GLU A 62 -21.20 9.19 0.67
N GLY A 63 -20.72 8.78 -0.50
CA GLY A 63 -19.37 9.10 -0.96
C GLY A 63 -18.24 8.26 -0.34
N TRP A 64 -18.57 7.16 0.35
CA TRP A 64 -17.59 6.22 0.95
C TRP A 64 -16.60 5.65 -0.06
N GLU A 65 -17.01 5.53 -1.32
CA GLU A 65 -16.20 5.04 -2.44
C GLU A 65 -15.16 6.06 -2.91
N THR A 66 -15.27 7.32 -2.46
CA THR A 66 -14.36 8.39 -2.84
C THR A 66 -13.23 8.53 -1.84
N ARG A 67 -12.05 8.97 -2.30
CA ARG A 67 -10.90 9.28 -1.41
C ARG A 67 -11.09 10.56 -0.60
N ARG A 68 -12.08 11.37 -0.96
CA ARG A 68 -12.37 12.68 -0.37
C ARG A 68 -13.88 12.85 -0.27
N PRO A 69 -14.53 12.11 0.65
CA PRO A 69 -15.92 12.36 0.97
C PRO A 69 -16.05 13.82 1.43
N GLY A 70 -17.04 14.53 0.88
CA GLY A 70 -17.26 15.97 1.10
C GLY A 70 -17.61 16.33 2.53
#